data_AF-A0ABD5DUG9-F1
#
_entry.id   AF-A0ABD5DUG9-F1
#
_cell.length_a   1.000
_cell.length_b   1.000
_cell.length_c   1.000
_cell.angle_alpha   90.00
_cell.angle_beta   90.00
_cell.angle_gamma   90.00
#
_symmetry.space_group_name_H-M   'P 1'
#
loop_
_entity.id
_entity.type
_entity.pdbx_description
1 polymer ?
#
loop_
_entity_poly.entity_id
_entity_poly.type
_entity_poly.pdbx_seq_one_letter_code
_entity_poly.pdbx_strand_id
1 'polypeptide(L)' 'MKAAGKLVVLGSINADHILNLDAFPTPGETVTGHHYQVAFGGKGANQAVAAGRSGA' A
#
# COMPACT_ATOMS: atom_id res chain seq x y z
N MET A 1 25.77 -20.44 -6.44
CA MET A 1 25.34 -19.09 -6.91
C MET A 1 25.74 -18.08 -5.86
N LYS A 2 26.27 -16.90 -6.22
CA LYS A 2 26.62 -15.85 -5.26
C LYS A 2 25.32 -15.24 -4.72
N ALA A 3 25.22 -15.03 -3.40
CA ALA A 3 24.12 -14.26 -2.83
C ALA A 3 24.18 -12.82 -3.37
N ALA A 4 23.01 -12.23 -3.68
CA ALA A 4 22.91 -10.83 -4.04
C ALA A 4 23.36 -9.93 -2.87
N GLY A 5 23.75 -8.68 -3.17
CA GLY A 5 24.13 -7.71 -2.14
C GLY A 5 22.93 -7.27 -1.30
N LYS A 6 23.17 -6.74 -0.10
CA LYS A 6 22.10 -6.23 0.78
C LYS A 6 21.50 -4.93 0.23
N LEU A 7 20.18 -4.80 0.29
CA LEU A 7 19.42 -3.60 -0.07
C LEU A 7 18.91 -2.87 1.19
N VAL A 8 18.94 -1.54 1.17
CA VAL A 8 18.28 -0.68 2.17
C VAL A 8 17.16 0.11 1.49
N VAL A 9 15.94 0.02 2.04
CA VAL A 9 14.80 0.84 1.64
C VAL A 9 14.47 1.80 2.79
N LEU A 10 14.57 3.10 2.53
CA LEU A 10 14.19 4.16 3.48
C LEU A 10 12.94 4.86 2.93
N GLY A 11 11.84 4.79 3.65
CA GLY A 11 10.59 5.41 3.22
C GLY A 11 9.44 5.20 4.20
N SER A 12 8.24 5.58 3.78
CA SER A 12 7.04 5.59 4.61
C SER A 12 6.48 4.19 4.91
N ILE A 13 5.80 4.09 6.05
CA ILE A 13 4.95 2.98 6.47
C ILE A 13 3.60 3.58 6.86
N ASN A 14 2.50 3.06 6.30
CA ASN A 14 1.14 3.53 6.58
C ASN A 14 0.24 2.36 6.97
N ALA A 15 -0.83 2.68 7.71
CA ALA A 15 -2.04 1.86 7.74
C ALA A 15 -3.02 2.46 6.73
N ASP A 16 -3.25 1.74 5.63
CA ASP A 16 -4.10 2.23 4.54
C ASP A 16 -5.56 1.87 4.84
N HIS A 17 -6.43 2.87 4.76
CA HIS A 17 -7.88 2.74 4.83
C HIS A 17 -8.44 2.79 3.41
N ILE A 18 -8.99 1.67 2.94
CA ILE A 18 -9.42 1.50 1.55
C ILE A 18 -10.94 1.33 1.53
N LEU A 19 -11.66 2.23 0.84
CA LEU A 19 -13.10 2.17 0.65
C LEU A 19 -13.42 2.07 -0.85
N ASN A 20 -14.09 1.00 -1.26
CA ASN A 20 -14.60 0.82 -2.62
C ASN A 20 -15.99 1.45 -2.78
N LEU A 21 -16.19 2.14 -3.89
CA LEU A 21 -17.37 2.94 -4.22
C LEU A 21 -17.48 3.05 -5.74
N ASP A 22 -18.70 3.25 -6.25
CA ASP A 22 -18.98 3.20 -7.70
C ASP A 22 -18.47 4.43 -8.45
N ALA A 23 -18.49 5.60 -7.81
CA ALA A 23 -17.95 6.86 -8.33
C ALA A 23 -17.54 7.79 -7.18
N PHE A 24 -16.50 8.61 -7.39
CA PHE A 24 -16.01 9.53 -6.35
C PHE A 24 -17.09 10.55 -5.92
N PRO A 25 -17.12 10.91 -4.62
CA PRO A 25 -18.08 11.89 -4.11
C PRO A 25 -17.81 13.28 -4.68
N THR A 26 -18.87 14.04 -4.90
CA THR A 26 -18.81 15.47 -5.22
C THR A 26 -18.81 16.34 -3.96
N PRO A 27 -18.45 17.63 -4.04
CA PRO A 27 -18.45 18.52 -2.87
C PRO A 27 -19.85 18.58 -2.20
N GLY A 28 -19.90 18.24 -0.91
CA GLY A 28 -21.13 18.24 -0.10
C GLY A 28 -21.92 16.92 -0.12
N GLU A 29 -21.50 15.94 -0.91
CA GLU A 29 -22.15 14.64 -1.02
C GLU A 29 -21.63 13.64 0.03
N THR A 30 -22.51 12.78 0.53
CA THR A 30 -22.14 11.57 1.30
C THR A 30 -22.47 10.33 0.48
N VAL A 31 -21.48 9.47 0.25
CA VAL A 31 -21.63 8.24 -0.53
C VAL A 31 -21.43 7.02 0.37
N THR A 32 -22.30 6.03 0.26
CA THR A 32 -22.13 4.71 0.89
C THR A 32 -21.22 3.85 0.03
N GLY A 33 -20.07 3.45 0.56
CA GLY A 33 -19.21 2.45 -0.08
C GLY A 33 -19.74 1.02 0.10
N HIS A 34 -19.25 0.09 -0.72
CA HIS A 34 -19.71 -1.31 -0.71
C HIS A 34 -18.66 -2.29 -0.14
N HIS A 35 -17.41 -1.86 0.04
CA HIS A 35 -16.39 -2.67 0.70
C HIS A 35 -15.34 -1.78 1.39
N TYR A 36 -14.97 -2.14 2.62
CA TYR A 36 -13.98 -1.41 3.41
C TYR A 36 -12.92 -2.37 3.94
N GLN A 37 -11.65 -1.99 3.78
CA GLN A 37 -10.50 -2.78 4.22
C GLN A 37 -9.45 -1.88 4.87
N VAL A 38 -8.85 -2.38 5.95
CA VAL A 38 -7.59 -1.87 6.49
C VAL A 38 -6.45 -2.78 6.04
N ALA A 39 -5.41 -2.22 5.46
CA ALA A 39 -4.25 -2.96 4.96
C ALA A 39 -2.93 -2.28 5.32
N PHE A 40 -1.83 -3.05 5.30
CA PHE A 40 -0.50 -2.47 5.38
C PHE A 40 -0.16 -1.73 4.09
N GLY A 41 0.37 -0.53 4.22
CA GLY A 41 0.72 0.31 3.08
C GLY A 41 1.90 1.22 3.36
N GLY A 42 1.96 2.32 2.60
CA GLY A 42 3.12 3.20 2.54
C GLY A 42 4.08 2.74 1.44
N LYS A 43 4.52 3.69 0.60
CA LYS A 43 5.33 3.38 -0.58
C LYS A 43 6.67 2.74 -0.20
N GLY A 44 7.30 3.19 0.89
CA GLY A 44 8.54 2.61 1.39
C GLY A 44 8.37 1.16 1.83
N ALA A 45 7.37 0.89 2.68
CA ALA A 45 7.01 -0.45 3.11
C ALA A 45 6.69 -1.38 1.94
N ASN A 46 5.85 -0.92 1.01
CA ASN A 46 5.42 -1.71 -0.15
C ASN A 46 6.61 -2.04 -1.07
N GLN A 47 7.54 -1.11 -1.28
CA GLN A 47 8.78 -1.36 -2.01
C GLN A 47 9.69 -2.35 -1.27
N ALA A 48 9.84 -2.23 0.05
CA ALA A 48 10.63 -3.16 0.85
C ALA A 48 10.06 -4.59 0.81
N VAL A 49 8.73 -4.74 0.94
CA VAL A 49 8.04 -6.03 0.80
C VAL A 49 8.21 -6.60 -0.60
N ALA A 50 8.06 -5.78 -1.64
CA ALA A 50 8.25 -6.22 -3.02
C ALA A 50 9.67 -6.72 -3.27
N ALA A 51 10.69 -5.99 -2.80
CA ALA A 51 12.08 -6.38 -2.92
C ALA A 51 12.37 -7.70 -2.19
N GLY A 52 11.98 -7.82 -0.92
CA GLY A 52 12.20 -9.04 -0.13
C GLY A 52 11.47 -10.26 -0.69
N ARG A 53 10.25 -10.09 -1.20
CA ARG A 53 9.50 -11.18 -1.86
C ARG A 53 10.09 -11.58 -3.21
N SER A 54 10.82 -10.69 -3.87
CA SER A 54 11.48 -10.95 -5.16
C SER A 54 12.90 -11.51 -5.02
N GLY A 55 13.40 -11.68 -3.79
CA GLY A 55 14.71 -12.29 -3.51
C GLY A 55 15.89 -11.32 -3.44
N ALA A 56 15.63 -10.02 -3.26
CA ALA A 56 16.66 -9.04 -2.91
C ALA A 56 17.24 -9.27 -1.50
#